data_AF-A0A939PT39-F1
#
_entry.id   AF-A0A939PT39-F1
#
_cell.length_a   1.000
_cell.length_b   1.000
_cell.length_c   1.000
_cell.angle_alpha   90.00
_cell.angle_beta   90.00
_cell.angle_gamma   90.00
#
_symmetry.space_group_name_H-M   'P 1'
#
loop_
_entity.id
_entity.type
_entity.pdbx_description
1 polymer ?
#
loop_
_entity_poly.entity_id
_entity_poly.type
_entity_poly.pdbx_seq_one_letter_code
_entity_poly.pdbx_strand_id
1 'polypeptide(L)'
;MTFPWLASLLLYDLATKTLRTRRRLRALPVLEAAGPPESEDWRVMSAQGVRVDADTRRAAVAHALRRRLELVDLVPGDLHTEGAIELFRYVDPAARVSRRRLRKNRALSAGHALVVDGGLARRAEVTGASGLDPVEFIQLTRLLRRHAPRTAGLAVAPRLAACPVDARWRKPCLRALEVPVPVAMLFQFTELAGFAGAIRVAPIWGLIPLLLFWLQPLLIFAGSHPIHPRDLPRATTLRPALRLYTWLRAITARRPTHNASQPPT
;
A
#
# COMPACT_ATOMS: atom_id res chain seq x y z
N MET A 1 22.30 37.19 -3.93
CA MET A 1 21.05 36.42 -3.91
C MET A 1 21.37 34.97 -4.27
N THR A 2 21.46 34.08 -3.29
CA THR A 2 21.64 32.64 -3.55
C THR A 2 20.32 32.07 -4.04
N PHE A 3 20.24 31.75 -5.34
CA PHE A 3 19.05 31.13 -5.91
C PHE A 3 18.81 29.78 -5.21
N PRO A 4 17.64 29.53 -4.59
CA PRO A 4 17.42 28.39 -3.72
C PRO A 4 17.06 27.13 -4.54
N TRP A 5 17.89 26.79 -5.52
CA TRP A 5 17.66 25.69 -6.47
C TRP A 5 17.34 24.36 -5.77
N LEU A 6 17.99 24.08 -4.64
CA LEU A 6 17.73 22.88 -3.84
C LEU A 6 16.29 22.85 -3.30
N ALA A 7 15.81 23.97 -2.75
CA ALA A 7 14.43 24.08 -2.27
C ALA A 7 13.42 23.93 -3.41
N SER A 8 13.72 24.51 -4.58
CA SER A 8 12.90 24.36 -5.80
C SER A 8 12.83 22.91 -6.28
N LEU A 9 13.95 22.18 -6.27
CA LEU A 9 13.98 20.76 -6.65
C LEU A 9 13.18 19.89 -5.67
N LEU A 10 13.34 20.12 -4.36
CA LEU A 10 12.56 19.43 -3.33
C LEU A 10 11.07 19.72 -3.51
N LEU A 11 10.71 21.00 -3.66
CA LEU A 11 9.32 21.43 -3.85
C LEU A 11 8.70 20.78 -5.09
N TYR A 12 9.42 20.78 -6.21
CA TYR A 12 8.96 20.18 -7.46
C TYR A 12 8.74 18.66 -7.32
N ASP A 13 9.69 17.94 -6.71
CA ASP A 13 9.57 16.50 -6.48
C ASP A 13 8.39 16.17 -5.56
N LEU A 14 8.26 16.90 -4.43
CA LEU A 14 7.15 16.73 -3.50
C LEU A 14 5.79 17.05 -4.13
N ALA A 15 5.67 18.14 -4.87
CA ALA A 15 4.45 18.52 -5.57
C ALA A 15 4.07 17.44 -6.59
N THR A 16 5.03 16.98 -7.39
CA THR A 16 4.82 15.93 -8.39
C THR A 16 4.38 14.62 -7.75
N LYS A 17 5.04 14.19 -6.67
CA LYS A 17 4.66 12.98 -5.90
C LYS A 17 3.24 13.11 -5.34
N THR A 18 2.91 14.27 -4.76
CA THR A 18 1.60 14.57 -4.17
C THR A 18 0.50 14.47 -5.22
N LEU A 19 0.66 15.17 -6.35
CA LEU A 19 -0.31 15.17 -7.45
C LEU A 19 -0.48 13.78 -8.07
N ARG A 20 0.64 13.06 -8.28
CA ARG A 20 0.62 11.71 -8.83
C ARG A 20 -0.12 10.73 -7.90
N THR A 21 0.19 10.76 -6.61
CA THR A 21 -0.48 9.91 -5.61
C THR A 21 -1.97 10.25 -5.53
N ARG A 22 -2.33 11.54 -5.49
CA ARG A 22 -3.72 11.99 -5.49
C ARG A 22 -4.49 11.50 -6.72
N ARG A 23 -3.90 11.61 -7.91
CA ARG A 23 -4.49 11.10 -9.16
C ARG A 23 -4.71 9.59 -9.11
N ARG A 24 -3.74 8.83 -8.61
CA ARG A 24 -3.82 7.37 -8.50
C ARG A 24 -4.89 6.94 -7.50
N LEU A 25 -4.98 7.63 -6.37
CA LEU A 25 -6.01 7.38 -5.36
C LEU A 25 -7.42 7.58 -5.93
N ARG A 26 -7.64 8.68 -6.66
CA ARG A 26 -8.93 8.97 -7.31
C ARG A 26 -9.31 7.99 -8.42
N ALA A 27 -8.32 7.34 -9.04
CA ALA A 27 -8.55 6.39 -10.12
C ALA A 27 -8.83 4.96 -9.62
N LEU A 28 -8.80 4.73 -8.31
CA LEU A 28 -9.01 3.40 -7.75
C LEU A 28 -10.50 3.03 -7.80
N PRO A 29 -10.86 1.88 -8.38
CA PRO A 29 -12.25 1.46 -8.43
C PRO A 29 -12.74 1.10 -7.03
N VAL A 30 -13.99 1.42 -6.76
CA VAL A 30 -14.68 1.05 -5.52
C VAL A 30 -15.54 -0.18 -5.80
N LEU A 31 -15.56 -1.12 -4.86
CA LEU A 31 -16.53 -2.19 -4.89
C LEU A 31 -17.92 -1.61 -4.65
N GLU A 32 -18.74 -1.67 -5.69
CA GLU A 32 -20.16 -1.34 -5.60
C GLU A 32 -20.89 -2.47 -4.85
N ALA A 33 -21.91 -2.11 -4.07
CA ALA A 33 -22.81 -3.10 -3.48
C ALA A 33 -23.39 -3.96 -4.61
N ALA A 34 -23.17 -5.26 -4.55
CA ALA A 34 -23.56 -6.19 -5.61
C ALA A 34 -24.77 -7.04 -5.20
N GLY A 35 -25.69 -7.25 -6.16
CA GLY A 35 -26.58 -8.42 -6.22
C GLY A 35 -25.81 -9.70 -6.65
N PRO A 36 -26.46 -10.88 -6.77
CA PRO A 36 -25.77 -12.16 -6.64
C PRO A 36 -24.84 -12.46 -7.83
N PRO A 37 -23.62 -12.92 -7.55
CA PRO A 37 -23.28 -14.26 -8.01
C PRO A 37 -22.58 -15.09 -6.91
N GLU A 38 -23.16 -16.25 -6.60
CA GLU A 38 -22.49 -17.38 -5.96
C GLU A 38 -21.70 -18.14 -7.03
N SER A 39 -20.48 -17.69 -7.31
CA SER A 39 -19.51 -18.56 -7.97
C SER A 39 -18.65 -19.18 -6.88
N GLU A 40 -18.90 -20.45 -6.57
CA GLU A 40 -18.19 -21.20 -5.53
C GLU A 40 -16.69 -21.31 -5.79
N ASP A 41 -16.25 -21.20 -7.05
CA ASP A 41 -14.84 -21.38 -7.42
C ASP A 41 -13.95 -20.18 -6.99
N TRP A 42 -14.52 -19.08 -6.47
CA TRP A 42 -13.73 -17.94 -5.96
C TRP A 42 -13.31 -18.10 -4.50
N ARG A 43 -12.00 -18.03 -4.26
CA ARG A 43 -11.37 -18.19 -2.96
C ARG A 43 -10.94 -16.85 -2.37
N VAL A 44 -11.13 -16.67 -1.07
CA VAL A 44 -10.61 -15.52 -0.32
C VAL A 44 -9.31 -15.92 0.34
N MET A 45 -8.31 -15.04 0.26
CA MET A 45 -7.05 -15.18 0.99
C MET A 45 -6.84 -13.93 1.85
N SER A 46 -6.52 -14.09 3.14
CA SER A 46 -6.45 -12.96 4.06
C SER A 46 -5.21 -12.99 4.96
N ALA A 47 -4.70 -11.80 5.26
CA ALA A 47 -3.65 -11.61 6.25
C ALA A 47 -4.19 -11.82 7.67
N GLN A 48 -3.26 -11.98 8.62
CA GLN A 48 -3.56 -12.11 10.04
C GLN A 48 -4.42 -10.94 10.55
N GLY A 49 -5.50 -11.27 11.25
CA GLY A 49 -6.45 -10.30 11.81
C GLY A 49 -7.40 -9.67 10.79
N VAL A 50 -7.34 -10.04 9.51
CA VAL A 50 -8.24 -9.53 8.48
C VAL A 50 -9.42 -10.48 8.27
N ARG A 51 -10.63 -9.95 8.42
CA ARG A 51 -11.88 -10.65 8.13
C ARG A 51 -12.56 -10.01 6.93
N VAL A 52 -12.92 -10.83 5.94
CA VAL A 52 -13.68 -10.41 4.76
C VAL A 52 -15.09 -10.94 4.91
N ASP A 53 -16.07 -10.04 5.00
CA ASP A 53 -17.48 -10.43 5.08
C ASP A 53 -18.02 -10.94 3.73
N ALA A 54 -19.15 -11.64 3.78
CA ALA A 54 -19.76 -12.24 2.59
C ALA A 54 -20.17 -11.20 1.54
N ASP A 55 -20.60 -10.00 1.94
CA ASP A 55 -21.02 -8.94 1.01
C ASP A 55 -19.81 -8.38 0.27
N THR A 56 -18.71 -8.13 0.99
CA THR A 56 -17.43 -7.71 0.41
C THR A 56 -16.91 -8.78 -0.56
N ARG A 57 -16.99 -10.07 -0.20
CA ARG A 57 -16.62 -11.18 -1.11
C ARG A 57 -17.48 -11.15 -2.38
N ARG A 58 -18.81 -11.05 -2.26
CA ARG A 58 -19.72 -11.01 -3.42
C ARG A 58 -19.44 -9.80 -4.32
N ALA A 59 -19.26 -8.63 -3.73
CA ALA A 59 -18.93 -7.41 -4.47
C ALA A 59 -17.58 -7.52 -5.20
N ALA A 60 -16.58 -8.13 -4.56
CA ALA A 60 -15.27 -8.38 -5.17
C ALA A 60 -15.35 -9.37 -6.34
N VAL A 61 -16.11 -10.47 -6.21
CA VAL A 61 -16.32 -11.44 -7.29
C VAL A 61 -17.06 -10.78 -8.46
N ALA A 62 -18.16 -10.06 -8.19
CA ALA A 62 -18.88 -9.32 -9.23
C ALA A 62 -17.99 -8.29 -9.94
N HIS A 63 -17.12 -7.59 -9.20
CA HIS A 63 -16.13 -6.69 -9.77
C HIS A 63 -15.12 -7.43 -10.66
N ALA A 64 -14.60 -8.55 -10.18
CA ALA A 64 -13.63 -9.36 -10.92
C ALA A 64 -14.22 -9.85 -12.25
N LEU A 65 -15.43 -10.39 -12.23
CA LEU A 65 -16.15 -10.84 -13.43
C LEU A 65 -16.39 -9.70 -14.42
N ARG A 66 -16.90 -8.54 -13.95
CA ARG A 66 -17.12 -7.36 -14.80
C ARG A 66 -15.85 -6.84 -15.46
N ARG A 67 -14.72 -6.92 -14.76
CA ARG A 67 -13.41 -6.43 -15.24
C ARG A 67 -12.56 -7.52 -15.88
N ARG A 68 -13.06 -8.76 -15.97
CA ARG A 68 -12.32 -9.95 -16.45
C ARG A 68 -10.98 -10.14 -15.73
N LEU A 69 -11.00 -10.00 -14.41
CA LEU A 69 -9.87 -10.24 -13.53
C LEU A 69 -9.94 -11.67 -13.00
N GLU A 70 -8.79 -12.27 -12.72
CA GLU A 70 -8.63 -13.55 -12.01
C GLU A 70 -8.15 -13.33 -10.57
N LEU A 71 -7.67 -12.12 -10.26
CA LEU A 71 -7.18 -11.72 -8.95
C LEU A 71 -7.61 -10.29 -8.64
N VAL A 72 -8.26 -10.09 -7.50
CA VAL A 72 -8.63 -8.76 -6.98
C VAL A 72 -8.01 -8.58 -5.61
N ASP A 73 -7.17 -7.56 -5.49
CA ASP A 73 -6.53 -7.14 -4.25
C ASP A 73 -7.40 -6.10 -3.54
N LEU A 74 -7.87 -6.45 -2.35
CA LEU A 74 -8.84 -5.67 -1.59
C LEU A 74 -8.12 -4.62 -0.75
N VAL A 75 -8.38 -3.36 -1.08
CA VAL A 75 -7.86 -2.21 -0.34
C VAL A 75 -8.90 -1.79 0.70
N PRO A 76 -8.59 -1.83 2.01
CA PRO A 76 -9.50 -1.35 3.04
C PRO A 76 -9.92 0.11 2.81
N GLY A 77 -11.20 0.42 3.06
CA GLY A 77 -11.71 1.78 2.97
C GLY A 77 -11.10 2.71 4.02
N ASP A 78 -10.71 2.19 5.18
CA ASP A 78 -10.12 2.92 6.32
C ASP A 78 -8.59 2.78 6.40
N LEU A 79 -7.93 2.44 5.28
CA LEU A 79 -6.48 2.22 5.22
C LEU A 79 -5.71 3.41 5.81
N HIS A 80 -4.75 3.10 6.70
CA HIS A 80 -3.93 4.09 7.37
C HIS A 80 -3.15 4.97 6.38
N THR A 81 -2.92 6.22 6.77
CA THR A 81 -2.45 7.31 5.91
C THR A 81 -1.13 6.98 5.23
N GLU A 82 -0.11 6.55 6.00
CA GLU A 82 1.20 6.24 5.43
C GLU A 82 1.17 4.97 4.55
N GLY A 83 0.35 3.97 4.88
CA GLY A 83 0.20 2.76 4.08
C GLY A 83 -0.46 3.02 2.73
N ALA A 84 -1.48 3.88 2.72
CA ALA A 84 -2.09 4.34 1.48
C ALA A 84 -1.08 5.14 0.63
N ILE A 85 -0.33 6.07 1.22
CA ILE A 85 0.70 6.83 0.49
C ILE A 85 1.80 5.90 -0.05
N GLU A 86 2.26 4.93 0.73
CA GLU A 86 3.26 3.93 0.31
C GLU A 86 2.74 3.06 -0.83
N LEU A 87 1.51 2.54 -0.72
CA LEU A 87 0.85 1.74 -1.75
C LEU A 87 0.81 2.48 -3.10
N PHE A 88 0.25 3.69 -3.13
CA PHE A 88 0.08 4.45 -4.38
C PHE A 88 1.36 5.11 -4.89
N ARG A 89 2.45 5.09 -4.11
CA ARG A 89 3.77 5.45 -4.64
C ARG A 89 4.22 4.45 -5.70
N TYR A 90 3.89 3.17 -5.52
CA TYR A 90 4.34 2.09 -6.40
C TYR A 90 3.23 1.53 -7.28
N VAL A 91 1.99 1.52 -6.81
CA VAL A 91 0.82 1.04 -7.56
C VAL A 91 0.19 2.18 -8.36
N ASP A 92 -0.21 1.87 -9.59
CA ASP A 92 -0.88 2.79 -10.49
C ASP A 92 -2.15 2.10 -11.03
N PRO A 93 -3.34 2.34 -10.44
CA PRO A 93 -4.57 1.63 -10.79
C PRO A 93 -5.01 1.82 -12.24
N ALA A 94 -4.65 2.97 -12.84
CA ALA A 94 -5.06 3.36 -14.20
C ALA A 94 -4.03 2.98 -15.28
N ALA A 95 -2.83 2.53 -14.91
CA ALA A 95 -1.80 2.25 -15.90
C ALA A 95 -2.14 0.99 -16.69
N ARG A 96 -2.38 1.14 -18.00
CA ARG A 96 -2.32 0.01 -18.95
C ARG A 96 -0.99 -0.70 -18.75
N VAL A 97 -1.08 -1.98 -18.42
CA VAL A 97 0.01 -2.80 -17.91
C VAL A 97 1.08 -3.00 -18.99
N SER A 98 2.08 -2.11 -19.03
CA SER A 98 3.24 -2.29 -19.91
C SER A 98 4.18 -3.38 -19.34
N ARG A 99 4.87 -4.12 -20.23
CA ARG A 99 5.77 -5.23 -19.82
C ARG A 99 6.83 -4.83 -18.79
N ARG A 100 7.27 -3.57 -18.78
CA ARG A 100 8.25 -3.03 -17.83
C ARG A 100 7.65 -2.80 -16.44
N ARG A 101 6.37 -2.42 -16.34
CA ARG A 101 5.65 -2.22 -15.06
C ARG A 101 5.19 -3.54 -14.44
N LEU A 102 4.94 -4.56 -15.26
CA LEU A 102 4.65 -5.92 -14.82
C LEU A 102 5.73 -6.54 -13.92
N ARG A 103 6.99 -6.12 -14.04
CA ARG A 103 8.07 -6.63 -13.18
C ARG A 103 8.13 -5.89 -11.84
N LYS A 104 7.85 -4.58 -11.84
CA LYS A 104 7.96 -3.71 -10.66
C LYS A 104 6.77 -3.83 -9.69
N ASN A 105 5.60 -4.24 -10.18
CA ASN A 105 4.35 -4.27 -9.40
C ASN A 105 3.94 -5.66 -8.88
N ARG A 106 4.78 -6.70 -9.06
CA ARG A 106 4.37 -8.10 -8.78
C ARG A 106 4.08 -8.39 -7.31
N ALA A 107 4.61 -7.59 -6.39
CA ALA A 107 4.51 -7.84 -4.96
C ALA A 107 3.66 -6.81 -4.21
N LEU A 108 3.16 -5.80 -4.92
CA LEU A 108 2.56 -4.64 -4.30
C LEU A 108 1.06 -4.87 -4.14
N SER A 109 0.66 -4.93 -2.87
CA SER A 109 -0.71 -5.08 -2.43
C SER A 109 -0.98 -4.18 -1.23
N ALA A 110 -2.26 -3.93 -0.96
CA ALA A 110 -2.67 -3.34 0.30
C ALA A 110 -2.31 -4.20 1.52
N GLY A 111 -2.01 -5.50 1.33
CA GLY A 111 -1.51 -6.39 2.39
C GLY A 111 -2.60 -6.93 3.31
N HIS A 112 -3.86 -6.90 2.88
CA HIS A 112 -5.00 -7.25 3.74
C HIS A 112 -5.73 -8.50 3.26
N ALA A 113 -6.30 -8.46 2.05
CA ALA A 113 -7.03 -9.59 1.50
C ALA A 113 -7.00 -9.62 -0.03
N LEU A 114 -7.10 -10.82 -0.59
CA LEU A 114 -7.20 -11.10 -2.01
C LEU A 114 -8.45 -11.95 -2.28
N VAL A 115 -9.06 -11.73 -3.43
CA VAL A 115 -10.10 -12.61 -3.98
C VAL A 115 -9.55 -13.20 -5.27
N VAL A 116 -9.50 -14.53 -5.35
CA VAL A 116 -8.74 -15.28 -6.35
C VAL A 116 -9.67 -16.28 -7.04
N ASP A 117 -9.62 -16.30 -8.37
CA ASP A 117 -10.27 -17.32 -9.18
C ASP A 117 -9.71 -18.71 -8.87
N GLY A 118 -10.57 -19.73 -8.79
CA GLY A 118 -10.17 -21.09 -8.44
C GLY A 118 -9.28 -21.73 -9.49
N GLY A 119 -9.46 -21.40 -10.77
CA GLY A 119 -8.57 -21.80 -11.86
C GLY A 119 -7.17 -21.21 -11.69
N LEU A 120 -7.08 -19.92 -11.34
CA LEU A 120 -5.79 -19.30 -10.99
C LEU A 120 -5.15 -19.95 -9.76
N ALA A 121 -5.93 -20.21 -8.71
CA ALA A 121 -5.45 -20.86 -7.50
C ALA A 121 -4.91 -22.27 -7.78
N ARG A 122 -5.59 -23.06 -8.63
CA ARG A 122 -5.12 -24.38 -9.09
C ARG A 122 -3.81 -24.27 -9.88
N ARG A 123 -3.71 -23.34 -10.84
CA ARG A 123 -2.47 -23.13 -11.63
C ARG A 123 -1.28 -22.69 -10.77
N ALA A 124 -1.55 -21.96 -9.69
CA ALA A 124 -0.52 -21.52 -8.75
C ALA A 124 -0.26 -22.53 -7.62
N GLU A 125 -0.97 -23.66 -7.61
CA GLU A 125 -0.91 -24.70 -6.57
C GLU A 125 -1.19 -24.15 -5.16
N VAL A 126 -2.11 -23.20 -5.06
CA VAL A 126 -2.50 -22.54 -3.80
C VAL A 126 -3.86 -23.04 -3.33
N THR A 127 -3.89 -23.62 -2.14
CA THR A 127 -5.12 -23.85 -1.36
C THR A 127 -5.46 -22.59 -0.57
N GLY A 128 -6.76 -22.30 -0.38
CA GLY A 128 -7.20 -21.07 0.29
C GLY A 128 -6.47 -20.85 1.62
N ALA A 129 -6.06 -19.60 1.89
CA ALA A 129 -5.17 -19.29 3.00
C ALA A 129 -5.66 -18.05 3.77
N SER A 130 -5.93 -18.23 5.05
CA SER A 130 -6.35 -17.17 5.97
C SER A 130 -5.37 -17.06 7.13
N GLY A 131 -5.22 -15.85 7.68
CA GLY A 131 -4.35 -15.65 8.84
C GLY A 131 -2.86 -15.53 8.50
N LEU A 132 -2.53 -15.27 7.23
CA LEU A 132 -1.15 -15.20 6.75
C LEU A 132 -0.39 -14.06 7.42
N ASP A 133 0.86 -14.32 7.80
CA ASP A 133 1.72 -13.24 8.26
C ASP A 133 2.05 -12.28 7.09
N PRO A 134 2.52 -11.04 7.37
CA PRO A 134 2.77 -10.06 6.31
C PRO A 134 3.79 -10.52 5.24
N VAL A 135 4.75 -11.36 5.60
CA VAL A 135 5.76 -11.88 4.67
C VAL A 135 5.16 -12.95 3.78
N GLU A 136 4.44 -13.91 4.37
CA GLU A 136 3.71 -14.96 3.66
C GLU A 136 2.70 -14.35 2.68
N PHE A 137 1.96 -13.33 3.12
CA PHE A 137 1.00 -12.63 2.28
C PHE A 137 1.67 -11.94 1.08
N ILE A 138 2.83 -11.30 1.28
CA ILE A 138 3.61 -10.70 0.19
C ILE A 138 4.08 -11.79 -0.79
N GLN A 139 4.61 -12.91 -0.29
CA GLN A 139 5.09 -14.01 -1.13
C GLN A 139 3.95 -14.65 -1.93
N LEU A 140 2.79 -14.87 -1.30
CA LEU A 140 1.59 -15.37 -1.94
C LEU A 140 1.10 -14.43 -3.03
N THR A 141 1.04 -13.12 -2.74
CA THR A 141 0.66 -12.10 -3.72
C THR A 141 1.60 -12.11 -4.92
N ARG A 142 2.90 -12.25 -4.69
CA ARG A 142 3.92 -12.36 -5.75
C ARG A 142 3.70 -13.58 -6.64
N LEU A 143 3.43 -14.72 -6.01
CA LEU A 143 3.17 -15.98 -6.70
C LEU A 143 1.91 -15.87 -7.58
N LEU A 144 0.81 -15.35 -7.03
CA LEU A 144 -0.45 -15.20 -7.77
C LEU A 144 -0.33 -14.18 -8.91
N ARG A 145 0.28 -13.01 -8.66
CA ARG A 145 0.53 -11.99 -9.70
C ARG A 145 1.50 -12.46 -10.80
N ARG A 146 2.34 -13.47 -10.54
CA ARG A 146 3.16 -14.12 -11.57
C ARG A 146 2.31 -14.94 -12.54
N HIS A 147 1.24 -15.58 -12.04
CA HIS A 147 0.31 -16.39 -12.83
C HIS A 147 -0.84 -15.58 -13.45
N ALA A 148 -1.13 -14.38 -12.92
CA ALA A 148 -2.15 -13.45 -13.43
C ALA A 148 -1.58 -12.04 -13.71
N PRO A 149 -0.55 -11.89 -14.58
CA PRO A 149 0.12 -10.60 -14.76
C PRO A 149 -0.80 -9.51 -15.35
N ARG A 150 -1.74 -9.90 -16.23
CA ARG A 150 -2.65 -8.98 -16.93
C ARG A 150 -4.07 -8.97 -16.36
N THR A 151 -4.39 -9.97 -15.54
CA THR A 151 -5.72 -10.26 -14.98
C THR A 151 -5.77 -10.00 -13.48
N ALA A 152 -4.76 -9.31 -12.92
CA ALA A 152 -4.76 -8.85 -11.53
C ALA A 152 -5.13 -7.37 -11.42
N GLY A 153 -6.09 -7.05 -10.56
CA GLY A 153 -6.53 -5.69 -10.27
C GLY A 153 -6.49 -5.34 -8.79
N LEU A 154 -6.80 -4.08 -8.48
CA LEU A 154 -7.03 -3.59 -7.11
C LEU A 154 -8.40 -2.93 -7.06
N ALA A 155 -9.11 -3.07 -5.94
CA ALA A 155 -10.37 -2.37 -5.70
C ALA A 155 -10.52 -2.01 -4.21
N VAL A 156 -11.14 -0.86 -3.91
CA VAL A 156 -11.48 -0.50 -2.54
C VAL A 156 -12.66 -1.32 -2.07
N ALA A 157 -12.49 -1.98 -0.93
CA ALA A 157 -13.55 -2.62 -0.17
C ALA A 157 -13.92 -1.70 1.01
N PRO A 158 -14.99 -0.89 0.91
CA PRO A 158 -15.29 0.13 1.91
C PRO A 158 -15.59 -0.44 3.31
N ARG A 159 -16.13 -1.67 3.35
CA ARG A 159 -16.48 -2.39 4.59
C ARG A 159 -15.34 -3.20 5.18
N LEU A 160 -14.24 -3.36 4.44
CA LEU A 160 -13.05 -4.04 4.93
C LEU A 160 -12.27 -3.11 5.86
N ALA A 161 -12.03 -3.56 7.08
CA ALA A 161 -11.26 -2.82 8.07
C ALA A 161 -9.75 -3.04 7.92
N ALA A 162 -8.98 -1.97 8.09
CA ALA A 162 -7.54 -1.98 8.03
C ALA A 162 -6.95 -2.54 9.33
N CYS A 163 -6.13 -3.58 9.20
CA CYS A 163 -5.35 -4.13 10.30
C CYS A 163 -4.10 -3.25 10.51
N PRO A 164 -3.76 -2.87 11.76
CA PRO A 164 -2.52 -2.16 12.02
C PRO A 164 -1.32 -3.03 11.64
N VAL A 165 -0.43 -2.51 10.79
CA VAL A 165 0.83 -3.18 10.45
C VAL A 165 1.88 -2.84 11.51
N ASP A 166 2.36 -3.84 12.25
CA ASP A 166 3.43 -3.63 13.22
C ASP A 166 4.74 -3.23 12.51
N ALA A 167 5.37 -2.16 12.98
CA ALA A 167 6.64 -1.64 12.47
C ALA A 167 7.76 -2.70 12.46
N ARG A 168 7.67 -3.71 13.33
CA ARG A 168 8.62 -4.85 13.37
C ARG A 168 8.67 -5.63 12.06
N TRP A 169 7.58 -5.66 11.29
CA TRP A 169 7.51 -6.35 10.01
C TRP A 169 8.18 -5.59 8.86
N ARG A 170 8.59 -4.33 9.04
CA ARG A 170 9.11 -3.51 7.94
C ARG A 170 10.35 -4.11 7.28
N LYS A 171 11.35 -4.54 8.06
CA LYS A 171 12.57 -5.17 7.51
C LYS A 171 12.27 -6.51 6.81
N PRO A 172 11.54 -7.47 7.43
CA PRO A 172 11.11 -8.69 6.74
C PRO A 172 10.34 -8.44 5.45
N CYS A 173 9.39 -7.50 5.46
CA CYS A 173 8.60 -7.13 4.28
C CYS A 173 9.50 -6.56 3.17
N LEU A 174 10.42 -5.64 3.48
CA LEU A 174 11.35 -5.11 2.49
C LEU A 174 12.20 -6.21 1.84
N ARG A 175 12.67 -7.19 2.63
CA ARG A 175 13.39 -8.35 2.08
C ARG A 175 12.50 -9.23 1.21
N ALA A 176 11.25 -9.47 1.62
CA ALA A 176 10.27 -10.23 0.84
C ALA A 176 9.90 -9.53 -0.48
N LEU A 177 9.99 -8.20 -0.52
CA LEU A 177 9.86 -7.36 -1.71
C LEU A 177 11.14 -7.28 -2.56
N GLU A 178 12.23 -7.97 -2.15
CA GLU A 178 13.57 -7.90 -2.77
C GLU A 178 14.13 -6.47 -2.83
N VAL A 179 13.71 -5.61 -1.89
CA VAL A 179 14.23 -4.26 -1.77
C VAL A 179 15.46 -4.30 -0.86
N PRO A 180 16.62 -3.78 -1.30
CA PRO A 180 17.79 -3.66 -0.45
C PRO A 180 17.48 -2.76 0.75
N VAL A 181 17.42 -3.36 1.95
CA VAL A 181 17.06 -2.67 3.19
C VAL A 181 17.93 -1.43 3.45
N PRO A 182 19.28 -1.48 3.27
CA PRO A 182 20.11 -0.29 3.48
C PRO A 182 19.74 0.87 2.54
N VAL A 183 19.43 0.57 1.28
CA VAL A 183 19.04 1.58 0.29
C VAL A 183 17.70 2.22 0.66
N ALA A 184 16.72 1.41 1.07
CA ALA A 184 15.40 1.91 1.49
C ALA A 184 15.47 2.75 2.78
N MET A 185 16.40 2.43 3.68
CA MET A 185 16.63 3.21 4.91
C MET A 185 17.42 4.49 4.61
N LEU A 186 18.44 4.43 3.74
CA LEU A 186 19.23 5.60 3.34
C LEU A 186 18.37 6.65 2.65
N PHE A 187 17.45 6.25 1.79
CA PHE A 187 16.57 7.18 1.08
C PHE A 187 15.70 8.03 2.02
N GLN A 188 15.34 7.51 3.20
CA GLN A 188 14.58 8.27 4.21
C GLN A 188 15.45 9.35 4.86
N PHE A 189 16.73 9.07 5.10
CA PHE A 189 17.67 10.08 5.61
C PHE A 189 17.97 11.17 4.60
N THR A 190 18.14 10.81 3.33
CA THR A 190 18.43 11.80 2.29
C THR A 190 17.34 12.86 2.17
N GLU A 191 16.08 12.49 2.42
CA GLU A 191 14.94 13.42 2.41
C GLU A 191 15.02 14.41 3.60
N LEU A 192 15.27 13.91 4.81
CA LEU A 192 15.47 14.73 6.03
C LEU A 192 16.70 15.65 5.93
N ALA A 193 17.83 15.11 5.48
CA ALA A 193 19.06 15.87 5.27
C ALA A 193 18.88 16.95 4.20
N GLY A 194 18.09 16.67 3.15
CA GLY A 194 17.73 17.64 2.13
C GLY A 194 16.98 18.84 2.70
N PHE A 195 15.99 18.63 3.57
CA PHE A 195 15.30 19.73 4.26
C PHE A 195 16.23 20.53 5.17
N ALA A 196 17.05 19.85 5.98
CA ALA A 196 18.00 20.52 6.87
C ALA A 196 19.02 21.37 6.08
N GLY A 197 19.54 20.85 4.97
CA GLY A 197 20.43 21.58 4.07
C GLY A 197 19.75 22.78 3.42
N ALA A 198 18.52 22.63 2.94
CA ALA A 198 17.76 23.73 2.34
C ALA A 198 17.48 24.86 3.35
N ILE A 199 17.10 24.52 4.58
CA ILE A 199 16.87 25.51 5.65
C ILE A 199 18.18 26.22 6.03
N ARG A 200 19.30 25.50 6.07
CA ARG A 200 20.60 26.10 6.41
C ARG A 200 21.12 27.08 5.35
N VAL A 201 20.87 26.81 4.06
CA VAL A 201 21.31 27.67 2.95
C VAL A 201 20.35 28.84 2.71
N ALA A 202 19.04 28.60 2.82
CA ALA A 202 18.00 29.58 2.56
C ALA A 202 16.78 29.32 3.49
N PRO A 203 16.75 29.89 4.70
CA PRO A 203 15.77 29.53 5.73
C PRO A 203 14.32 29.60 5.28
N ILE A 204 13.90 30.74 4.71
CA ILE A 204 12.52 30.96 4.25
C ILE A 204 12.17 29.96 3.13
N TRP A 205 13.07 29.78 2.17
CA TRP A 205 12.83 28.90 1.03
C TRP A 205 12.87 27.42 1.40
N GLY A 206 13.68 27.02 2.39
CA GLY A 206 13.73 25.67 2.93
C GLY A 206 12.52 25.29 3.77
N LEU A 207 11.85 26.26 4.40
CA LEU A 207 10.62 26.04 5.15
C LEU A 207 9.42 25.69 4.25
N ILE A 208 9.36 26.20 3.02
CA ILE A 208 8.26 25.93 2.08
C ILE A 208 8.11 24.43 1.75
N PRO A 209 9.15 23.73 1.25
CA PRO A 209 9.03 22.29 0.96
C PRO A 209 8.85 21.46 2.23
N LEU A 210 9.35 21.90 3.39
CA LEU A 210 9.08 21.26 4.68
C LEU A 210 7.59 21.37 5.06
N LEU A 211 6.99 22.55 4.88
CA LEU A 211 5.56 22.75 5.11
C LEU A 211 4.74 21.90 4.14
N LEU A 212 5.13 21.82 2.86
CA LEU A 212 4.48 20.93 1.89
C LEU A 212 4.61 19.46 2.31
N PHE A 213 5.79 19.04 2.77
CA PHE A 213 6.01 17.69 3.29
C PHE A 213 5.10 17.40 4.49
N TRP A 214 4.90 18.39 5.37
CA TRP A 214 4.03 18.26 6.53
C TRP A 214 2.55 18.16 6.11
N LEU A 215 2.09 19.02 5.21
CA LEU A 215 0.70 19.09 4.73
C LEU A 215 0.35 18.08 3.63
N GLN A 216 1.33 17.37 3.08
CA GLN A 216 1.13 16.44 1.97
C GLN A 216 0.01 15.40 2.21
N PRO A 217 -0.16 14.79 3.40
CA PRO A 217 -1.26 13.85 3.63
C PRO A 217 -2.61 14.51 3.43
N LEU A 218 -2.82 15.70 3.99
CA LEU A 218 -4.06 16.48 3.80
C LEU A 218 -4.28 16.78 2.31
N LEU A 219 -3.25 17.19 1.58
CA LEU A 219 -3.37 17.49 0.15
C LEU A 219 -3.70 16.26 -0.70
N ILE A 220 -3.16 15.08 -0.35
CA ILE A 220 -3.45 13.81 -1.03
C ILE A 220 -4.91 13.40 -0.78
N PHE A 221 -5.35 13.47 0.48
CA PHE A 221 -6.68 13.06 0.92
C PHE A 221 -7.69 14.21 0.95
N ALA A 222 -7.42 15.33 0.28
CA ALA A 222 -8.36 16.43 0.17
C ALA A 222 -9.45 16.14 -0.89
N GLY A 223 -10.72 16.34 -0.51
CA GLY A 223 -11.90 16.19 -1.35
C GLY A 223 -12.41 14.74 -1.42
N SER A 224 -13.26 14.44 -2.41
CA SER A 224 -13.83 13.11 -2.59
C SER A 224 -12.81 12.12 -3.15
N HIS A 225 -12.62 11.02 -2.45
CA HIS A 225 -11.79 9.88 -2.84
C HIS A 225 -12.28 8.64 -2.06
N PRO A 226 -11.89 7.41 -2.47
CA PRO A 226 -12.53 6.21 -1.95
C PRO A 226 -11.96 5.68 -0.64
N ILE A 227 -10.80 6.18 -0.19
CA ILE A 227 -10.12 5.71 1.03
C ILE A 227 -10.12 6.82 2.05
N HIS A 228 -10.69 6.58 3.22
CA HIS A 228 -10.80 7.55 4.32
C HIS A 228 -9.87 7.13 5.46
N PRO A 229 -8.60 7.61 5.50
CA PRO A 229 -7.66 7.17 6.50
C PRO A 229 -8.11 7.57 7.90
N ARG A 230 -8.25 6.58 8.78
CA ARG A 230 -8.69 6.80 10.18
C ARG A 230 -7.74 7.66 11.01
N ASP A 231 -6.48 7.76 10.60
CA ASP A 231 -5.39 8.40 11.33
C ASP A 231 -4.93 9.72 10.70
N LEU A 232 -5.64 10.26 9.70
CA LEU A 232 -5.20 11.43 8.93
C LEU A 232 -4.80 12.65 9.80
N PRO A 233 -5.56 13.04 10.85
CA PRO A 233 -5.18 14.16 11.70
C PRO A 233 -3.87 13.88 12.44
N ARG A 234 -3.73 12.69 13.03
CA ARG A 234 -2.54 12.27 13.79
C ARG A 234 -1.32 12.10 12.88
N ALA A 235 -1.52 11.51 11.70
CA ALA A 235 -0.49 11.29 10.71
C ALA A 235 0.05 12.60 10.12
N THR A 236 -0.79 13.64 10.06
CA THR A 236 -0.38 14.97 9.62
C THR A 236 0.36 15.71 10.73
N THR A 237 -0.23 15.83 11.93
CA THR A 237 0.37 16.63 13.01
C THR A 237 1.70 16.05 13.50
N LEU A 238 1.75 14.73 13.70
CA LEU A 238 2.92 14.05 14.26
C LEU A 238 3.85 13.48 13.18
N ARG A 239 3.68 13.85 11.91
CA ARG A 239 4.39 13.21 10.78
C ARG A 239 5.90 13.06 10.96
N PRO A 240 6.67 14.11 11.27
CA PRO A 240 8.12 13.97 11.44
C PRO A 240 8.47 13.05 12.62
N ALA A 241 7.74 13.16 13.73
CA ALA A 241 7.94 12.33 14.91
C ALA A 241 7.57 10.86 14.67
N LEU A 242 6.44 10.58 14.01
CA LEU A 242 6.00 9.23 13.66
C LEU A 242 6.95 8.57 12.65
N ARG A 243 7.48 9.32 11.68
CA ARG A 243 8.50 8.79 10.76
C ARG A 243 9.80 8.46 11.48
N LEU A 244 10.26 9.33 12.36
CA LEU A 244 11.46 9.05 13.15
C LEU A 244 11.24 7.84 14.08
N TYR A 245 10.10 7.78 14.76
CA TYR A 245 9.73 6.67 15.65
C TYR A 245 9.62 5.34 14.90
N THR A 246 8.91 5.30 13.77
CA THR A 246 8.76 4.08 12.96
C THR A 246 10.09 3.62 12.37
N TRP A 247 10.96 4.55 11.98
CA TRP A 247 12.31 4.25 11.53
C TRP A 247 13.18 3.67 12.65
N LEU A 248 13.21 4.31 13.82
CA LEU A 248 13.92 3.82 15.01
C LEU A 248 13.44 2.42 15.40
N ARG A 249 12.12 2.22 15.48
CA ARG A 249 11.50 0.92 15.75
C ARG A 249 11.86 -0.11 14.69
N ALA A 250 11.85 0.24 13.41
CA ALA A 250 12.21 -0.69 12.35
C ALA A 250 13.68 -1.13 12.43
N ILE A 251 14.58 -0.27 12.92
CA ILE A 251 16.00 -0.61 13.09
C ILE A 251 16.24 -1.46 14.32
N THR A 252 15.62 -1.13 15.44
CA THR A 252 15.82 -1.83 16.71
C THR A 252 14.98 -3.10 16.83
N ALA A 253 13.91 -3.24 16.05
CA ALA A 253 13.08 -4.42 16.05
C ALA A 253 13.86 -5.68 15.62
N ARG A 254 13.83 -6.69 16.49
CA ARG A 254 14.15 -8.07 16.14
C ARG A 254 12.97 -8.69 15.39
N ARG A 255 13.24 -9.72 14.57
CA ARG A 255 12.19 -10.44 13.85
C ARG A 255 11.11 -10.90 14.86
N PRO A 256 9.82 -10.59 14.62
CA PRO A 256 8.76 -11.20 15.42
C PRO A 256 8.81 -12.72 15.22
N THR A 257 8.76 -13.48 16.31
CA THR A 257 8.63 -14.93 16.29
C THR A 257 7.20 -15.28 15.86
N HIS A 258 7.08 -16.11 14.83
CA HIS A 258 5.81 -16.62 14.35
C HIS A 258 5.17 -17.49 15.44
N ASN A 259 4.07 -17.05 16.04
CA ASN A 259 3.17 -17.96 16.75
C ASN A 259 2.34 -18.64 15.68
N ALA A 260 2.74 -19.86 15.30
CA ALA A 260 1.90 -20.73 14.50
C ALA A 260 0.61 -20.96 15.28
N SER A 261 -0.47 -20.30 14.88
CA SER A 261 -1.80 -20.70 15.31
C SER A 261 -2.02 -22.13 14.81
N GLN A 262 -2.07 -23.07 15.75
CA GLN A 262 -2.41 -24.48 15.53
C GLN A 262 -3.71 -24.57 14.70
N PRO A 263 -3.81 -25.52 13.76
CA PRO A 263 -5.08 -25.80 13.10
C PRO A 263 -6.12 -26.23 14.16
N PRO A 264 -7.39 -25.81 14.05
CA PRO A 264 -8.45 -26.39 14.87
C PRO A 264 -8.51 -27.89 14.57
N THR A 265 -8.57 -28.67 15.64
CA THR A 265 -8.77 -30.12 15.62
C THR A 265 -10.19 -30.48 15.19
#